data_AF-A0A178X1P1-F1
#
_entry.id   AF-A0A178X1P1-F1
#
_cell.length_a   1.000
_cell.length_b   1.000
_cell.length_c   1.000
_cell.angle_alpha   90.00
_cell.angle_beta   90.00
_cell.angle_gamma   90.00
#
_symmetry.space_group_name_H-M   'P 1'
#
loop_
_entity.id
_entity.type
_entity.pdbx_description
1 polymer ?
#
loop_
_entity_poly.entity_id
_entity_poly.type
_entity_poly.pdbx_seq_one_letter_code
_entity_poly.pdbx_strand_id
1 'polypeptide(L)'
;MPEPFPSDPVRAEGPPLVAAGRSGAPRLIVLDPAGAAKHDGLPATWRPLAEDHEILWYRIPVEGAWRETAETLAAPERSDLVTSGPLAADALQLAAEHPGSLRSVLLVDPAAEGVISPGDAAVADEAWLVQHDAEIAALRESGVEVEVLAHSRDDPDDQVPSPLPLGHGWVVDALRETLAKLEAR
;
A
#
# COMPACT_ATOMS: atom_id res chain seq x y z
N MET A 1 -11.87 24.40 0.00
CA MET A 1 -12.15 23.08 -0.59
C MET A 1 -11.01 22.81 -1.57
N PRO A 2 -10.08 21.89 -1.30
CA PRO A 2 -9.17 21.46 -2.35
C PRO A 2 -9.99 20.76 -3.44
N GLU A 3 -9.66 21.02 -4.71
CA GLU A 3 -10.34 20.39 -5.82
C GLU A 3 -10.02 18.88 -5.85
N PRO A 4 -11.00 18.00 -6.15
CA PRO A 4 -10.70 16.59 -6.35
C PRO A 4 -9.74 16.46 -7.53
N PHE A 5 -8.66 15.68 -7.36
CA PHE A 5 -7.77 15.34 -8.46
C PHE A 5 -8.61 14.85 -9.64
N PRO A 6 -8.43 15.38 -10.87
CA PRO A 6 -9.18 14.90 -12.00
C PRO A 6 -8.89 13.41 -12.18
N SER A 7 -9.96 12.60 -12.11
CA SER A 7 -9.89 11.15 -12.37
C SER A 7 -9.25 10.95 -13.73
N ASP A 8 -8.01 10.48 -13.77
CA ASP A 8 -7.34 10.12 -15.02
C ASP A 8 -8.11 8.92 -15.63
N PRO A 9 -8.90 9.12 -16.72
CA PRO A 9 -9.81 8.10 -17.22
C PRO A 9 -9.06 6.83 -17.65
N VAL A 10 -7.76 6.95 -17.99
CA VAL A 10 -6.90 5.82 -18.34
C VAL A 10 -6.63 4.91 -17.14
N ARG A 11 -6.63 5.46 -15.92
CA ARG A 11 -6.39 4.68 -14.68
C ARG A 11 -7.63 3.92 -14.20
N ALA A 12 -8.82 4.31 -14.66
CA ALA A 12 -10.10 3.72 -14.26
C ALA A 12 -10.54 2.52 -15.14
N GLU A 13 -9.85 2.25 -16.25
CA GLU A 13 -10.17 1.12 -17.13
C GLU A 13 -9.68 -0.23 -16.56
N GLY A 14 -10.44 -1.32 -16.73
CA GLY A 14 -10.08 -2.68 -16.29
C GLY A 14 -10.75 -3.11 -14.97
N PRO A 15 -10.44 -4.30 -14.43
CA PRO A 15 -11.10 -4.79 -13.22
C PRO A 15 -10.66 -3.98 -11.98
N PRO A 16 -11.53 -3.84 -10.96
CA PRO A 16 -11.20 -3.17 -9.69
C PRO A 16 -10.26 -4.00 -8.81
N LEU A 17 -10.31 -5.33 -8.93
CA LEU A 17 -9.48 -6.29 -8.22
C LEU A 17 -8.71 -7.17 -9.20
N VAL A 18 -7.40 -7.31 -8.98
CA VAL A 18 -6.55 -8.31 -9.61
C VAL A 18 -6.05 -9.26 -8.52
N ALA A 19 -6.39 -10.54 -8.61
CA ALA A 19 -5.98 -11.56 -7.64
C ALA A 19 -4.88 -12.46 -8.23
N ALA A 20 -3.91 -12.84 -7.41
CA ALA A 20 -2.89 -13.83 -7.78
C ALA A 20 -2.42 -14.66 -6.57
N GLY A 21 -1.83 -15.81 -6.86
CA GLY A 21 -1.34 -16.73 -5.84
C GLY A 21 -2.37 -17.75 -5.38
N ARG A 22 -2.03 -18.52 -4.34
CA ARG A 22 -2.84 -19.64 -3.86
C ARG A 22 -3.70 -19.21 -2.67
N SER A 23 -5.00 -19.51 -2.74
CA SER A 23 -5.88 -19.31 -1.60
C SER A 23 -5.43 -20.10 -0.36
N GLY A 24 -5.46 -19.46 0.80
CA GLY A 24 -4.97 -19.99 2.07
C GLY A 24 -3.47 -19.77 2.34
N ALA A 25 -2.72 -19.20 1.39
CA ALA A 25 -1.41 -18.63 1.66
C ALA A 25 -1.56 -17.32 2.48
N PRO A 26 -0.49 -16.81 3.12
CA PRO A 26 -0.51 -15.48 3.74
C PRO A 26 -1.05 -14.43 2.77
N ARG A 27 -2.03 -13.63 3.24
CA ARG A 27 -2.77 -12.70 2.40
C ARG A 27 -2.16 -11.31 2.45
N LEU A 28 -1.93 -10.75 1.27
CA LEU A 28 -1.43 -9.40 1.06
C LEU A 28 -2.47 -8.59 0.27
N ILE A 29 -2.99 -7.54 0.89
CA ILE A 29 -3.92 -6.60 0.26
C ILE A 29 -3.12 -5.39 -0.19
N VAL A 30 -3.26 -5.00 -1.46
CA VAL A 30 -2.60 -3.82 -2.02
C VAL A 30 -3.66 -2.80 -2.38
N LEU A 31 -3.57 -1.59 -1.83
CA LEU A 31 -4.35 -0.43 -2.27
C LEU A 31 -3.48 0.36 -3.25
N ASP A 32 -3.84 0.32 -4.53
CA ASP A 32 -3.06 0.93 -5.60
C ASP A 32 -3.68 2.26 -6.04
N PRO A 33 -3.11 3.41 -5.61
CA PRO A 33 -3.59 4.73 -6.03
C PRO A 33 -3.28 5.04 -7.51
N ALA A 34 -2.32 4.34 -8.13
CA ALA A 34 -1.92 4.57 -9.51
C ALA A 34 -2.71 3.73 -10.53
N GLY A 35 -3.36 2.66 -10.08
CA GLY A 35 -4.13 1.74 -10.93
C GLY A 35 -3.28 0.95 -11.93
N ALA A 36 -2.02 0.66 -11.60
CA ALA A 36 -0.99 0.07 -12.45
C ALA A 36 -1.36 -1.29 -13.08
N ALA A 37 -2.16 -2.12 -12.41
CA ALA A 37 -2.56 -3.46 -12.87
C ALA A 37 -3.72 -3.47 -13.90
N LYS A 38 -3.75 -2.50 -14.82
CA LYS A 38 -4.85 -2.27 -15.79
C LYS A 38 -5.12 -3.40 -16.79
N HIS A 39 -4.17 -4.31 -16.98
CA HIS A 39 -4.24 -5.41 -17.97
C HIS A 39 -4.58 -6.76 -17.34
N ASP A 40 -5.29 -6.76 -16.22
CA ASP A 40 -5.74 -7.98 -15.52
C ASP A 40 -4.57 -8.89 -15.10
N GLY A 41 -3.48 -8.27 -14.65
CA GLY A 41 -2.30 -8.97 -14.18
C GLY A 41 -1.42 -8.10 -13.30
N LEU A 42 -0.79 -8.74 -12.31
CA LEU A 42 0.15 -8.07 -11.42
C LEU A 42 1.35 -7.50 -12.20
N PRO A 43 1.95 -6.39 -11.72
CA PRO A 43 3.27 -5.96 -12.18
C PRO A 43 4.28 -7.12 -12.13
N ALA A 44 5.18 -7.19 -13.12
CA ALA A 44 6.09 -8.33 -13.27
C ALA A 44 6.97 -8.57 -12.02
N THR A 45 7.33 -7.48 -11.32
CA THR A 45 8.11 -7.49 -10.07
C THR A 45 7.41 -8.21 -8.92
N TRP A 46 6.06 -8.22 -8.90
CA TRP A 46 5.27 -8.88 -7.86
C TRP A 46 5.04 -10.37 -8.09
N ARG A 47 5.24 -10.85 -9.33
CA ARG A 47 4.96 -12.26 -9.68
C ARG A 47 5.66 -13.28 -8.78
N PRO A 48 6.94 -13.12 -8.39
CA PRO A 48 7.56 -14.09 -7.50
C PRO A 48 7.03 -14.01 -6.06
N LEU A 49 6.44 -12.88 -5.62
CA LEU A 49 5.77 -12.82 -4.32
C LEU A 49 4.47 -13.62 -4.31
N ALA A 50 3.77 -13.68 -5.45
CA ALA A 50 2.56 -14.47 -5.65
C ALA A 50 2.81 -15.99 -5.62
N GLU A 51 4.06 -16.45 -5.62
CA GLU A 51 4.38 -17.87 -5.46
C GLU A 51 4.07 -18.35 -4.03
N ASP A 52 4.24 -17.47 -3.05
CA ASP A 52 4.11 -17.79 -1.62
C ASP A 52 2.98 -17.02 -0.91
N HIS A 53 2.34 -16.04 -1.57
CA HIS A 53 1.28 -15.20 -1.00
C HIS A 53 0.01 -15.18 -1.84
N GLU A 54 -1.14 -15.04 -1.19
CA GLU A 54 -2.40 -14.65 -1.83
C GLU A 54 -2.42 -13.12 -1.94
N ILE A 55 -2.30 -12.58 -3.15
CA ILE A 55 -2.26 -11.13 -3.38
C ILE A 55 -3.59 -10.66 -3.92
N LEU A 56 -4.21 -9.71 -3.23
CA LEU A 56 -5.42 -9.00 -3.64
C LEU A 56 -5.08 -7.55 -3.96
N TRP A 57 -4.96 -7.23 -5.24
CA TRP A 57 -4.57 -5.91 -5.72
C TRP A 57 -5.79 -5.07 -6.09
N TYR A 58 -6.16 -4.13 -5.22
CA TYR A 58 -7.26 -3.20 -5.42
C TYR A 58 -6.81 -1.93 -6.12
N ARG A 59 -7.34 -1.70 -7.31
CA ARG A 59 -7.07 -0.51 -8.12
C ARG A 59 -8.04 0.59 -7.71
N ILE A 60 -7.64 1.40 -6.74
CA ILE A 60 -8.52 2.40 -6.10
C ILE A 60 -9.15 3.42 -7.07
N PRO A 61 -8.49 3.85 -8.16
CA PRO A 61 -9.14 4.70 -9.16
C PRO A 61 -10.33 4.05 -9.89
N VAL A 62 -10.52 2.73 -9.81
CA VAL A 62 -11.63 2.01 -10.43
C VAL A 62 -12.85 2.02 -9.50
N GLU A 63 -14.02 2.35 -10.04
CA GLU A 63 -15.26 2.38 -9.26
C GLU A 63 -15.53 1.03 -8.58
N GLY A 64 -15.85 1.07 -7.28
CA GLY A 64 -16.15 -0.12 -6.49
C GLY A 64 -14.95 -0.74 -5.76
N ALA A 65 -13.71 -0.47 -6.17
CA ALA A 65 -12.52 -1.06 -5.56
C ALA A 65 -12.42 -0.83 -4.04
N TRP A 66 -12.77 0.38 -3.57
CA TRP A 66 -12.80 0.69 -2.13
C TRP A 66 -13.83 -0.16 -1.38
N ARG A 67 -15.03 -0.32 -1.95
CA ARG A 67 -16.11 -1.11 -1.34
C ARG A 67 -15.71 -2.58 -1.25
N GLU A 68 -15.16 -3.14 -2.32
CA GLU A 68 -14.68 -4.53 -2.36
C GLU A 68 -13.54 -4.78 -1.36
N THR A 69 -12.68 -3.78 -1.13
CA THR A 69 -11.64 -3.83 -0.09
C THR A 69 -12.26 -3.96 1.31
N ALA A 70 -13.23 -3.10 1.64
CA ALA A 70 -13.91 -3.14 2.94
C ALA A 70 -14.69 -4.45 3.15
N GLU A 71 -15.33 -4.97 2.10
CA GLU A 71 -15.99 -6.29 2.13
C GLU A 71 -15.00 -7.42 2.39
N THR A 72 -13.79 -7.34 1.80
CA THR A 72 -12.71 -8.31 2.04
C THR A 72 -12.18 -8.24 3.47
N LEU A 73 -12.00 -7.03 4.01
CA LEU A 73 -11.54 -6.84 5.39
C LEU A 73 -12.62 -7.16 6.44
N ALA A 74 -13.89 -7.25 6.05
CA ALA A 74 -14.94 -7.79 6.91
C ALA A 74 -14.83 -9.32 7.10
N ALA A 75 -14.08 -10.02 6.25
CA ALA A 75 -13.79 -11.44 6.40
C ALA A 75 -12.72 -11.67 7.50
N PRO A 76 -12.73 -12.84 8.18
CA PRO A 76 -11.88 -13.07 9.35
C PRO A 76 -10.41 -13.37 9.04
N GLU A 77 -10.01 -13.44 7.76
CA GLU A 77 -8.62 -13.75 7.43
C GLU A 77 -7.71 -12.55 7.64
N ARG A 78 -6.73 -12.73 8.52
CA ARG A 78 -5.75 -11.69 8.83
C ARG A 78 -4.80 -11.46 7.65
N SER A 79 -4.64 -10.21 7.26
CA SER A 79 -3.87 -9.79 6.07
C SER A 79 -2.83 -8.72 6.39
N ASP A 80 -1.82 -8.57 5.56
CA ASP A 80 -0.99 -7.36 5.53
C ASP A 80 -1.53 -6.40 4.47
N LEU A 81 -1.57 -5.10 4.79
CA LEU A 81 -2.06 -4.05 3.91
C LEU A 81 -0.88 -3.22 3.38
N VAL A 82 -0.76 -3.06 2.07
CA VAL A 82 0.28 -2.24 1.42
C VAL A 82 -0.37 -1.11 0.65
N THR A 83 0.18 0.11 0.78
CA THR A 83 -0.24 1.26 -0.02
C THR A 83 0.89 2.27 -0.19
N SER A 84 0.64 3.33 -0.96
CA SER A 84 1.55 4.47 -1.08
C SER A 84 0.88 5.81 -0.80
N GLY A 85 1.71 6.82 -0.52
CA GLY A 85 1.39 8.22 -0.20
C GLY A 85 -0.07 8.66 -0.22
N PRO A 86 -0.71 8.80 -1.40
CA PRO A 86 -2.05 9.36 -1.51
C PRO A 86 -3.15 8.65 -0.71
N LEU A 87 -2.89 7.41 -0.26
CA LEU A 87 -3.83 6.59 0.49
C LEU A 87 -3.29 6.18 1.86
N ALA A 88 -2.18 6.75 2.32
CA ALA A 88 -1.55 6.35 3.59
C ALA A 88 -2.46 6.62 4.80
N ALA A 89 -3.05 7.82 4.89
CA ALA A 89 -3.98 8.17 5.95
C ALA A 89 -5.28 7.34 5.87
N ASP A 90 -5.83 7.17 4.67
CA ASP A 90 -7.03 6.35 4.46
C ASP A 90 -6.77 4.88 4.84
N ALA A 91 -5.55 4.37 4.63
CA ALA A 91 -5.19 3.02 5.07
C ALA A 91 -5.10 2.89 6.60
N LEU A 92 -4.64 3.92 7.33
CA LEU A 92 -4.70 3.92 8.79
C LEU A 92 -6.15 3.91 9.29
N GLN A 93 -7.02 4.70 8.68
CA GLN A 93 -8.45 4.72 9.02
C GLN A 93 -9.10 3.36 8.75
N LEU A 94 -8.86 2.78 7.58
CA LEU A 94 -9.39 1.46 7.22
C LEU A 94 -8.88 0.37 8.18
N ALA A 95 -7.63 0.46 8.63
CA ALA A 95 -7.09 -0.44 9.62
C ALA A 95 -7.75 -0.30 10.99
N ALA A 96 -8.08 0.94 11.40
CA ALA A 96 -8.78 1.20 12.65
C ALA A 96 -10.24 0.71 12.63
N GLU A 97 -10.86 0.66 11.46
CA GLU A 97 -12.20 0.08 11.25
C GLU A 97 -12.16 -1.46 11.28
N HIS A 98 -11.02 -2.08 10.93
CA HIS A 98 -10.87 -3.54 10.79
C HIS A 98 -9.64 -4.13 11.53
N PRO A 99 -9.40 -3.83 12.82
CA PRO A 99 -8.15 -4.20 13.50
C PRO A 99 -7.97 -5.71 13.65
N GLY A 100 -9.06 -6.49 13.71
CA GLY A 100 -9.01 -7.95 13.78
C GLY A 100 -8.62 -8.64 12.47
N SER A 101 -8.74 -7.94 11.34
CA SER A 101 -8.50 -8.48 10.00
C SER A 101 -7.13 -8.08 9.44
N LEU A 102 -6.38 -7.22 10.14
CA LEU A 102 -5.05 -6.81 9.73
C LEU A 102 -3.97 -7.26 10.72
N ARG A 103 -2.83 -7.64 10.14
CA ARG A 103 -1.58 -7.87 10.86
C ARG A 103 -0.71 -6.64 10.81
N SER A 104 -0.60 -6.02 9.65
CA SER A 104 0.23 -4.85 9.45
C SER A 104 -0.33 -3.89 8.39
N VAL A 105 0.08 -2.62 8.49
CA VAL A 105 -0.05 -1.59 7.46
C VAL A 105 1.36 -1.16 7.04
N LEU A 106 1.66 -1.32 5.76
CA LEU A 106 2.97 -1.16 5.16
C LEU A 106 2.93 -0.02 4.14
N LEU A 107 3.64 1.06 4.43
CA LEU A 107 3.51 2.32 3.71
C LEU A 107 4.71 2.58 2.80
N VAL A 108 4.46 3.13 1.61
CA VAL A 108 5.50 3.63 0.69
C VAL A 108 5.31 5.12 0.52
N ASP A 109 6.32 5.93 0.85
CA ASP A 109 6.26 7.39 0.77
C ASP A 109 4.97 7.98 1.39
N PRO A 110 4.63 7.69 2.67
CA PRO A 110 3.34 8.05 3.25
C PRO A 110 2.98 9.54 3.21
N ALA A 111 3.96 10.44 3.18
CA ALA A 111 3.74 11.88 3.09
C ALA A 111 3.45 12.37 1.66
N ALA A 112 3.58 11.50 0.65
CA ALA A 112 3.45 11.89 -0.75
C ALA A 112 2.00 12.02 -1.21
N GLU A 113 1.37 13.15 -0.88
CA GLU A 113 0.06 13.55 -1.43
C GLU A 113 0.14 14.05 -2.89
N GLY A 114 1.36 14.12 -3.46
CA GLY A 114 1.67 14.59 -4.81
C GLY A 114 3.15 14.41 -5.12
N VAL A 115 3.66 15.07 -6.18
CA VAL A 115 5.09 14.98 -6.53
C VAL A 115 5.93 15.75 -5.52
N ILE A 116 6.64 15.01 -4.67
CA ILE A 116 7.66 15.55 -3.77
C ILE A 116 9.04 15.27 -4.38
N SER A 117 9.95 16.23 -4.25
CA SER A 117 11.36 16.05 -4.62
C SER A 117 11.96 14.87 -3.83
N PRO A 118 12.64 13.92 -4.47
CA PRO A 118 13.15 12.72 -3.78
C PRO A 118 14.08 13.00 -2.59
N GLY A 119 14.79 14.14 -2.58
CA GLY A 119 15.65 14.55 -1.46
C GLY A 119 14.91 14.95 -0.19
N ASP A 120 13.62 15.27 -0.28
CA ASP A 120 12.79 15.72 0.84
C ASP A 120 11.86 14.62 1.37
N ALA A 121 11.72 13.50 0.65
CA ALA A 121 10.73 12.46 0.94
C ALA A 121 10.91 11.85 2.35
N ALA A 122 12.14 11.50 2.73
CA ALA A 122 12.40 10.93 4.05
C ALA A 122 12.02 11.89 5.20
N VAL A 123 12.35 13.17 5.06
CA VAL A 123 12.01 14.21 6.06
C VAL A 123 10.50 14.43 6.12
N ALA A 124 9.84 14.43 4.96
CA ALA A 124 8.38 14.55 4.89
C ALA A 124 7.69 13.35 5.57
N ASP A 125 8.19 12.13 5.34
CA ASP A 125 7.66 10.91 5.95
C ASP A 125 7.87 10.88 7.46
N GLU A 126 9.02 11.35 7.96
CA GLU A 126 9.24 11.52 9.40
C GLU A 126 8.23 12.51 10.02
N ALA A 127 8.01 13.65 9.36
CA ALA A 127 7.03 14.63 9.82
C ALA A 127 5.59 14.07 9.79
N TRP A 128 5.26 13.29 8.76
CA TRP A 128 3.97 12.62 8.63
C TRP A 128 3.75 11.60 9.75
N LEU A 129 4.77 10.80 10.08
CA LEU A 129 4.70 9.85 11.20
C LEU A 129 4.47 10.55 12.54
N VAL A 130 5.14 11.67 12.78
CA VAL A 130 4.92 12.49 13.99
C VAL A 130 3.50 13.03 14.04
N GLN A 131 2.95 13.45 12.90
CA GLN A 131 1.58 13.95 12.82
C GLN A 131 0.54 12.85 13.12
N HIS A 132 0.80 11.60 12.73
CA HIS A 132 -0.12 10.47 12.88
C HIS A 132 0.24 9.53 14.05
N ASP A 133 1.14 9.96 14.95
CA ASP A 133 1.66 9.12 16.04
C ASP A 133 0.56 8.52 16.92
N ALA A 134 -0.47 9.30 17.24
CA ALA A 134 -1.59 8.85 18.07
C ALA A 134 -2.42 7.73 17.40
N GLU A 135 -2.67 7.84 16.10
CA GLU A 135 -3.40 6.85 15.32
C GLU A 135 -2.59 5.56 15.18
N ILE A 136 -1.29 5.70 14.88
CA ILE A 136 -0.35 4.59 14.78
C ILE A 136 -0.20 3.87 16.14
N ALA A 137 -0.13 4.61 17.24
CA ALA A 137 -0.08 4.03 18.58
C ALA A 137 -1.35 3.22 18.90
N ALA A 138 -2.53 3.76 18.59
CA ALA A 138 -3.80 3.07 18.78
C ALA A 138 -3.90 1.78 17.94
N LEU A 139 -3.41 1.80 16.69
CA LEU A 139 -3.33 0.62 15.83
C LEU A 139 -2.42 -0.44 16.44
N ARG A 140 -1.23 -0.07 16.91
CA ARG A 140 -0.29 -0.98 17.57
C ARG A 140 -0.88 -1.59 18.85
N GLU A 141 -1.59 -0.80 19.65
CA GLU A 141 -2.31 -1.30 20.83
C GLU A 141 -3.42 -2.30 20.46
N SER A 142 -4.03 -2.15 19.29
CA SER A 142 -5.00 -3.10 18.74
C SER A 142 -4.37 -4.34 18.09
N GLY A 143 -3.03 -4.40 18.04
CA GLY A 143 -2.27 -5.51 17.47
C GLY A 143 -1.94 -5.37 15.98
N VAL A 144 -2.14 -4.19 15.39
CA VAL A 144 -1.79 -3.89 13.99
C VAL A 144 -0.46 -3.15 13.95
N GLU A 145 0.56 -3.76 13.35
CA GLU A 145 1.86 -3.12 13.13
C GLU A 145 1.76 -2.06 12.03
N VAL A 146 2.52 -0.96 12.14
CA VAL A 146 2.63 0.05 11.09
C VAL A 146 4.10 0.30 10.81
N GLU A 147 4.52 0.07 9.57
CA GLU A 147 5.90 0.24 9.10
C GLU A 147 5.95 1.00 7.76
N VAL A 148 6.99 1.83 7.58
CA VAL A 148 7.28 2.44 6.28
C VAL A 148 8.32 1.57 5.57
N LEU A 149 7.95 1.03 4.41
CA LEU A 149 8.76 0.09 3.62
C LEU A 149 9.86 0.80 2.85
N ALA A 150 9.48 1.87 2.16
CA ALA A 150 10.33 2.54 1.20
C ALA A 150 9.94 4.02 1.10
N HIS A 151 10.95 4.80 0.75
CA HIS A 151 10.86 6.23 0.52
C HIS A 151 11.65 6.52 -0.75
N SER A 152 11.17 7.47 -1.54
CA SER A 152 11.89 8.01 -2.70
C SER A 152 13.23 8.57 -2.23
N ARG A 153 14.29 8.35 -3.01
CA ARG A 153 15.64 8.80 -2.69
C ARG A 153 16.17 9.68 -3.81
N ASP A 154 16.97 10.68 -3.46
CA ASP A 154 17.73 11.48 -4.42
C ASP A 154 18.92 10.67 -4.93
N ASP A 155 18.64 9.64 -5.74
CA ASP A 155 19.64 8.88 -6.46
C ASP A 155 19.87 9.51 -7.85
N PRO A 156 21.09 9.98 -8.17
CA PRO A 156 21.38 10.58 -9.47
C PRO A 156 21.18 9.63 -10.65
N ASP A 157 21.20 8.31 -10.43
CA ASP A 157 21.01 7.29 -11.47
C ASP A 157 19.55 6.83 -11.61
N ASP A 158 18.67 7.14 -10.64
CA ASP A 158 17.27 6.72 -10.63
C ASP A 158 16.35 7.73 -9.91
N GLN A 159 16.15 8.89 -10.54
CA GLN A 159 15.24 9.94 -10.05
C GLN A 159 13.78 9.57 -10.30
N VAL A 160 13.24 8.69 -9.46
CA VAL A 160 11.81 8.40 -9.44
C VAL A 160 11.11 9.42 -8.53
N PRO A 161 10.16 10.21 -9.05
CA PRO A 161 9.39 11.14 -8.21
C PRO A 161 8.52 10.38 -7.22
N SER A 162 8.34 10.96 -6.03
CA SER A 162 7.48 10.40 -4.99
C SER A 162 5.98 10.50 -5.36
N PRO A 163 5.15 9.51 -5.01
CA PRO A 163 5.51 8.24 -4.37
C PRO A 163 6.19 7.26 -5.33
N LEU A 164 7.09 6.42 -4.80
CA LEU A 164 7.64 5.28 -5.54
C LEU A 164 6.49 4.41 -6.07
N PRO A 165 6.50 4.04 -7.36
CA PRO A 165 5.50 3.12 -7.90
C PRO A 165 5.50 1.81 -7.11
N LEU A 166 4.32 1.30 -6.75
CA LEU A 166 4.22 0.03 -6.02
C LEU A 166 4.84 -1.14 -6.81
N GLY A 167 4.89 -1.05 -8.15
CA GLY A 167 5.57 -2.01 -9.02
C GLY A 167 7.10 -1.85 -9.08
N HIS A 168 7.70 -0.88 -8.39
CA HIS A 168 9.14 -0.65 -8.40
C HIS A 168 9.90 -1.76 -7.68
N GLY A 169 11.08 -2.14 -8.21
CA GLY A 169 11.88 -3.25 -7.66
C GLY A 169 12.22 -3.05 -6.18
N TRP A 170 12.67 -1.85 -5.81
CA TRP A 170 13.00 -1.52 -4.42
C TRP A 170 11.82 -1.65 -3.45
N VAL A 171 10.62 -1.30 -3.89
CA VAL A 171 9.41 -1.45 -3.06
C VAL A 171 9.15 -2.93 -2.78
N VAL A 172 9.25 -3.78 -3.81
CA VAL A 172 9.02 -5.22 -3.67
C VAL A 172 10.11 -5.89 -2.83
N ASP A 173 11.38 -5.47 -2.99
CA ASP A 173 12.48 -6.00 -2.18
C ASP A 173 12.33 -5.62 -0.69
N ALA A 174 12.01 -4.36 -0.41
CA ALA A 174 11.76 -3.88 0.96
C ALA A 174 10.54 -4.58 1.59
N LEU A 175 9.46 -4.75 0.82
CA LEU A 175 8.27 -5.49 1.24
C LEU A 175 8.60 -6.92 1.65
N ARG A 176 9.39 -7.65 0.85
CA ARG A 176 9.81 -9.03 1.19
C ARG A 176 10.60 -9.09 2.48
N GLU A 177 11.52 -8.15 2.66
CA GLU A 177 12.34 -8.09 3.88
C GLU A 177 11.47 -7.82 5.11
N THR A 178 10.52 -6.89 5.02
CA THR A 178 9.59 -6.57 6.11
C THR A 178 8.64 -7.73 6.42
N LEU A 179 8.05 -8.38 5.42
CA LEU A 179 7.19 -9.54 5.64
C LEU A 179 7.94 -10.66 6.37
N ALA A 180 9.17 -10.96 5.95
CA ALA A 180 10.01 -11.96 6.62
C ALA A 180 10.33 -11.59 8.08
N LYS A 181 10.53 -10.29 8.38
CA LYS A 181 10.72 -9.81 9.76
C LYS A 181 9.46 -9.97 10.60
N LEU A 182 8.28 -9.69 10.03
CA LEU A 182 7.00 -9.80 10.74
C LEU A 182 6.63 -11.26 11.03
N GLU A 183 6.98 -12.20 10.16
CA GLU A 183 6.78 -13.63 10.40
C GLU A 183 7.69 -14.22 11.49
N ALA A 184 8.82 -13.58 11.77
CA ALA A 184 9.77 -14.01 12.78
C ALA A 184 9.43 -13.53 14.21
N ARG A 185 8.37 -12.73 14.39
CA ARG A 185 7.92 -12.18 15.69
C ARG A 185 6.88 -13.07 16.34
#